data_AF-A0A1M4XMN6-F1
#
_entry.id   AF-A0A1M4XMN6-F1
#
_cell.length_a   1.000
_cell.length_b   1.000
_cell.length_c   1.000
_cell.angle_alpha   90.00
_cell.angle_beta   90.00
_cell.angle_gamma   90.00
#
_symmetry.space_group_name_H-M   'P 1'
#
loop_
_entity.id
_entity.type
_entity.pdbx_description
1 polymer ?
#
loop_
_entity_poly.entity_id
_entity_poly.type
_entity_poly.pdbx_seq_one_letter_code
_entity_poly.pdbx_strand_id
1 'polypeptide(L)'
;MKTVYTCFCTDVIHEGHLNIIEEAHKRGKVIVGCLSDETLIRYNKFPTISQEERLKLYRSIDGVEEVVIQNEMMYDDVITLIQPDYVIHGDNWKTGPEKAIRDHVEELLSAYGGEVIDIPYTYNDKVKKIDMQLREKLAMPEYRRKRLRQLISMTPIVKVMEAHSGITGLIVEKTVVENEGKLDQFDAMWISSLCDSTAKGKPDIELVDMTSRFRTIDDIMEVTTKPIIFDGDTGGLTEHFVYTVRSLERMGVSAIIIEDKKGLKKNSLFGTEVKQTQATIEEMSAKIAAGKKAQLTDDFMIIARIESLILEKGMEDALERAFAFVKAGADGIMIHSRKKDPAEILEFCDKFREVDTVTPIVVVPSSFNIITEDELASHGVNIVIYANQLTRAAFPAMQKTAEDILKYHRAKEVDDRLMPIKQIITLIDEL
;
A
#
# COMPACT_ATOMS: atom_id res chain seq x y z
N MET A 1 22.98 12.96 -36.04
CA MET A 1 22.25 13.90 -35.17
C MET A 1 22.43 13.38 -33.76
N LYS A 2 22.77 14.23 -32.79
CA LYS A 2 22.91 13.76 -31.40
C LYS A 2 21.55 13.31 -30.86
N THR A 3 21.56 12.36 -29.95
CA THR A 3 20.37 11.80 -29.29
C THR A 3 20.36 12.24 -27.83
N VAL A 4 19.21 12.70 -27.37
CA VAL A 4 18.96 13.18 -26.01
C VAL A 4 17.89 12.32 -25.39
N TYR A 5 18.12 11.85 -24.16
CA TYR A 5 17.16 11.08 -23.39
C TYR A 5 16.74 11.83 -22.12
N THR A 6 15.46 11.75 -21.77
CA THR A 6 14.94 12.23 -20.48
C THR A 6 13.77 11.35 -20.05
N CYS A 7 13.68 10.97 -18.77
CA CYS A 7 12.58 10.15 -18.27
C CYS A 7 11.59 11.00 -17.47
N PHE A 8 10.30 10.87 -17.77
CA PHE A 8 9.22 11.49 -17.03
C PHE A 8 8.44 10.48 -16.20
N CYS A 9 8.22 10.86 -14.94
CA CYS A 9 7.51 10.09 -13.93
C CYS A 9 6.23 10.83 -13.46
N THR A 10 5.58 11.59 -14.34
CA THR A 10 4.48 12.50 -14.00
C THR A 10 3.26 12.27 -14.88
N ASP A 11 2.08 12.51 -14.35
CA ASP A 11 0.85 12.44 -15.14
C ASP A 11 0.40 13.82 -15.64
N VAL A 12 1.11 14.88 -15.21
CA VAL A 12 0.82 16.27 -15.58
C VAL A 12 2.11 16.94 -16.04
N ILE A 13 2.05 17.50 -17.24
CA ILE A 13 3.10 18.32 -17.81
C ILE A 13 2.86 19.77 -17.40
N HIS A 14 3.88 20.37 -16.79
CA HIS A 14 3.92 21.79 -16.47
C HIS A 14 5.21 22.40 -17.04
N GLU A 15 5.37 23.70 -16.88
CA GLU A 15 6.50 24.49 -17.39
C GLU A 15 7.90 23.95 -17.06
N GLY A 16 8.09 23.25 -15.93
CA GLY A 16 9.36 22.63 -15.58
C GLY A 16 9.73 21.50 -16.53
N HIS A 17 8.75 20.63 -16.84
CA HIS A 17 8.92 19.56 -17.81
C HIS A 17 9.11 20.12 -19.23
N LEU A 18 8.36 21.17 -19.60
CA LEU A 18 8.52 21.82 -20.91
C LEU A 18 9.90 22.46 -21.07
N ASN A 19 10.45 23.06 -20.02
CA ASN A 19 11.82 23.62 -20.03
C ASN A 19 12.88 22.53 -20.26
N ILE A 20 12.72 21.35 -19.64
CA ILE A 20 13.61 20.20 -19.89
C ILE A 20 13.54 19.78 -21.37
N ILE A 21 12.34 19.69 -21.95
CA ILE A 21 12.18 19.33 -23.37
C ILE A 21 12.77 20.40 -24.28
N GLU A 22 12.55 21.68 -24.00
CA GLU A 22 13.11 22.78 -24.80
C GLU A 22 14.65 22.73 -24.82
N GLU A 23 15.27 22.50 -23.65
CA GLU A 23 16.72 22.34 -23.53
C GLU A 23 17.23 21.06 -24.19
N ALA A 24 16.46 19.97 -24.14
CA ALA A 24 16.77 18.74 -24.86
C ALA A 24 16.74 18.95 -26.38
N HIS A 25 15.71 19.61 -26.89
CA HIS A 25 15.50 19.82 -28.32
C HIS A 25 16.60 20.70 -28.94
N LYS A 26 17.15 21.66 -28.18
CA LYS A 26 18.34 22.45 -28.61
C LYS A 26 19.58 21.59 -28.85
N ARG A 27 19.64 20.37 -28.33
CA ARG A 27 20.85 19.51 -28.32
C ARG A 27 20.77 18.29 -29.23
N GLY A 28 19.58 17.89 -29.67
CA GLY A 28 19.43 16.76 -30.58
C GLY A 28 18.01 16.19 -30.65
N LYS A 29 17.91 14.95 -31.16
CA LYS A 29 16.67 14.17 -31.18
C LYS A 29 16.28 13.85 -29.74
N VAL A 30 15.09 14.26 -29.29
CA VAL A 30 14.57 14.01 -27.95
C VAL A 30 13.79 12.70 -27.93
N ILE A 31 14.25 11.79 -27.07
CA ILE A 31 13.56 10.57 -26.72
C ILE A 31 13.12 10.68 -25.27
N VAL A 32 11.83 10.58 -25.01
CA VAL A 32 11.27 10.63 -23.66
C VAL A 32 10.98 9.22 -23.16
N GLY A 33 11.53 8.88 -22.01
CA GLY A 33 11.14 7.70 -21.24
C GLY A 33 9.83 7.93 -20.51
N CYS A 34 8.87 7.03 -20.70
CA CYS A 34 7.69 6.90 -19.88
C CYS A 34 7.91 5.76 -18.89
N LEU A 35 8.08 6.08 -17.61
CA LEU A 35 8.25 5.06 -16.58
C LEU A 35 6.97 4.22 -16.44
N SER A 36 7.12 2.89 -16.40
CA SER A 36 5.98 1.97 -16.35
C SER A 36 5.15 2.15 -15.07
N ASP A 37 3.87 1.77 -15.11
CA ASP A 37 2.98 1.87 -13.94
C ASP A 37 3.54 1.05 -12.75
N GLU A 38 4.05 -0.16 -13.01
CA GLU A 38 4.66 -1.04 -12.01
C GLU A 38 5.87 -0.40 -11.35
N THR A 39 6.71 0.25 -12.16
CA THR A 39 7.94 0.89 -11.67
C THR A 39 7.64 2.13 -10.84
N LEU A 40 6.66 2.94 -11.24
CA LEU A 40 6.26 4.11 -10.45
C LEU A 40 5.79 3.73 -9.06
N ILE A 41 4.96 2.67 -8.97
CA ILE A 41 4.46 2.17 -7.70
C ILE A 41 5.60 1.76 -6.79
N ARG A 42 6.59 1.03 -7.32
CA ARG A 42 7.81 0.67 -6.58
C ARG A 42 8.58 1.89 -6.07
N TYR A 43 8.59 2.99 -6.83
CA TYR A 43 9.25 4.24 -6.48
C TYR A 43 8.31 5.29 -5.84
N ASN A 44 7.29 4.82 -5.12
CA ASN A 44 6.38 5.65 -4.33
C ASN A 44 5.65 6.74 -5.12
N LYS A 45 5.31 6.45 -6.38
CA LYS A 45 4.44 7.29 -7.20
C LYS A 45 3.30 6.45 -7.72
N PHE A 46 2.09 6.96 -7.56
CA PHE A 46 0.92 6.27 -8.07
C PHE A 46 0.40 6.97 -9.33
N PRO A 47 0.29 6.27 -10.48
CA PRO A 47 -0.22 6.87 -11.70
C PRO A 47 -1.72 7.20 -11.57
N THR A 48 -2.07 8.45 -11.81
CA THR A 48 -3.43 9.00 -11.81
C THR A 48 -4.14 8.86 -13.16
N ILE A 49 -3.40 8.56 -14.23
CA ILE A 49 -3.90 8.19 -15.56
C ILE A 49 -3.12 6.95 -16.04
N SER A 50 -3.67 6.18 -16.97
CA SER A 50 -3.05 4.94 -17.46
C SER A 50 -1.72 5.18 -18.19
N GLN A 51 -0.83 4.19 -18.20
CA GLN A 51 0.39 4.23 -19.03
C GLN A 51 0.13 4.62 -20.49
N GLU A 52 -0.97 4.14 -21.10
CA GLU A 52 -1.32 4.50 -22.48
C GLU A 52 -1.65 6.00 -22.63
N GLU A 53 -2.38 6.56 -21.67
CA GLU A 53 -2.69 8.00 -21.63
C GLU A 53 -1.42 8.83 -21.45
N ARG A 54 -0.45 8.36 -20.66
CA ARG A 54 0.84 9.05 -20.44
C ARG A 54 1.72 9.01 -21.68
N LEU A 55 1.76 7.87 -22.37
CA LEU A 55 2.43 7.78 -23.67
C LEU A 55 1.83 8.76 -24.68
N LYS A 56 0.50 8.89 -24.74
CA LYS A 56 -0.18 9.87 -25.60
C LYS A 56 0.15 11.31 -25.19
N LEU A 57 0.13 11.61 -23.89
CA LEU A 57 0.48 12.90 -23.32
C LEU A 57 1.90 13.30 -23.74
N TYR A 58 2.89 12.44 -23.51
CA TYR A 58 4.29 12.74 -23.80
C TYR A 58 4.55 12.87 -25.31
N ARG A 59 3.91 12.04 -26.14
CA ARG A 59 4.00 12.15 -27.61
C ARG A 59 3.39 13.44 -28.16
N SER A 60 2.51 14.08 -27.40
CA SER A 60 1.87 15.34 -27.82
C SER A 60 2.69 16.58 -27.49
N ILE A 61 3.80 16.43 -26.76
CA ILE A 61 4.67 17.55 -26.38
C ILE A 61 5.50 17.97 -27.60
N ASP A 62 5.47 19.26 -27.91
CA ASP A 62 6.29 19.81 -28.99
C ASP A 62 7.78 19.66 -28.68
N GLY A 63 8.57 19.25 -29.68
CA GLY A 63 9.98 18.92 -29.53
C GLY A 63 10.30 17.51 -29.01
N VAL A 64 9.30 16.65 -28.80
CA VAL A 64 9.50 15.22 -28.51
C VAL A 64 9.36 14.39 -29.79
N GLU A 65 10.44 13.75 -30.24
CA GLU A 65 10.42 12.94 -31.46
C GLU A 65 10.02 11.48 -31.21
N GLU A 66 10.32 10.94 -30.02
CA GLU A 66 10.04 9.55 -29.69
C GLU A 66 9.71 9.38 -28.20
N VAL A 67 8.82 8.43 -27.89
CA VAL A 67 8.51 8.06 -26.51
C VAL A 67 8.63 6.56 -26.35
N VAL A 68 9.48 6.14 -25.41
CA VAL A 68 9.75 4.73 -25.08
C VAL A 68 9.25 4.41 -23.68
N ILE A 69 8.89 3.15 -23.43
CA ILE A 69 8.55 2.70 -22.08
C ILE A 69 9.85 2.32 -21.37
N GLN A 70 10.01 2.78 -20.13
CA GLN A 70 11.10 2.41 -19.24
C GLN A 70 10.53 1.57 -18.09
N ASN A 71 10.96 0.31 -17.98
CA ASN A 71 10.43 -0.68 -17.01
C ASN A 71 11.26 -0.77 -15.72
N GLU A 72 12.34 -0.01 -15.62
CA GLU A 72 13.21 0.02 -14.45
C GLU A 72 13.58 1.47 -14.16
N MET A 73 13.68 1.86 -12.89
CA MET A 73 14.05 3.24 -12.55
C MET A 73 15.53 3.53 -12.88
N MET A 74 16.37 2.51 -12.77
CA MET A 74 17.77 2.58 -13.19
C MET A 74 17.84 2.62 -14.73
N TYR A 75 18.87 3.29 -15.25
CA TYR A 75 18.94 3.63 -16.67
C TYR A 75 19.75 2.62 -17.49
N ASP A 76 20.26 1.55 -16.88
CA ASP A 76 21.14 0.56 -17.48
C ASP A 76 20.59 0.03 -18.81
N ASP A 77 19.34 -0.45 -18.81
CA ASP A 77 18.72 -1.04 -20.00
C ASP A 77 18.50 0.01 -21.09
N VAL A 78 18.00 1.19 -20.71
CA VAL A 78 17.64 2.23 -21.69
C VAL A 78 18.88 2.91 -22.29
N ILE A 79 19.93 3.12 -21.50
CA ILE A 79 21.21 3.64 -21.99
C ILE A 79 21.89 2.59 -22.87
N THR A 80 21.86 1.31 -22.50
CA THR A 80 22.42 0.24 -23.34
C THR A 80 21.72 0.15 -24.69
N LEU A 81 20.38 0.30 -24.70
CA LEU A 81 19.57 0.19 -25.91
C LEU A 81 19.67 1.42 -26.82
N ILE A 82 19.60 2.63 -26.23
CA ILE A 82 19.50 3.88 -26.98
C ILE A 82 20.88 4.48 -27.27
N GLN A 83 21.85 4.28 -26.38
CA GLN A 83 23.15 4.95 -26.38
C GLN A 83 23.03 6.48 -26.62
N PRO A 84 22.29 7.22 -25.77
CA PRO A 84 22.13 8.66 -25.96
C PRO A 84 23.46 9.40 -25.78
N ASP A 85 23.66 10.48 -26.54
CA ASP A 85 24.78 11.41 -26.31
C ASP A 85 24.59 12.19 -25.01
N TYR A 86 23.32 12.46 -24.65
CA TYR A 86 22.95 13.24 -23.47
C TYR A 86 21.79 12.63 -22.70
N VAL A 87 21.87 12.61 -21.37
CA VAL A 87 20.70 12.42 -20.49
C VAL A 87 20.42 13.71 -19.75
N ILE A 88 19.17 14.19 -19.77
CA ILE A 88 18.80 15.48 -19.17
C ILE A 88 17.82 15.30 -18.01
N HIS A 89 18.17 15.84 -16.85
CA HIS A 89 17.35 15.86 -15.63
C HIS A 89 17.27 17.28 -15.04
N GLY A 90 16.37 17.48 -14.07
CA GLY A 90 16.40 18.66 -13.22
C GLY A 90 17.56 18.59 -12.22
N ASP A 91 18.15 19.74 -11.88
CA ASP A 91 19.25 19.84 -10.90
C ASP A 91 18.86 19.43 -9.47
N ASN A 92 17.57 19.29 -9.19
CA ASN A 92 17.04 18.71 -7.96
C ASN A 92 17.52 17.26 -7.73
N TRP A 93 17.93 16.54 -8.80
CA TRP A 93 18.53 15.21 -8.70
C TRP A 93 19.99 15.23 -8.23
N LYS A 94 20.61 16.39 -8.00
CA LYS A 94 21.96 16.47 -7.41
C LYS A 94 21.99 16.16 -5.92
N THR A 95 20.84 16.07 -5.27
CA THR A 95 20.68 15.86 -3.84
C THR A 95 19.55 14.88 -3.56
N GLY A 96 19.43 14.39 -2.33
CA GLY A 96 18.39 13.44 -1.96
C GLY A 96 18.62 12.02 -2.51
N PRO A 97 17.61 11.15 -2.41
CA PRO A 97 17.67 9.77 -2.91
C PRO A 97 17.96 9.68 -4.41
N GLU A 98 17.46 10.63 -5.21
CA GLU A 98 17.60 10.67 -6.67
C GLU A 98 19.07 10.83 -7.11
N LYS A 99 19.94 11.36 -6.24
CA LYS A 99 21.36 11.52 -6.52
C LYS A 99 22.05 10.20 -6.85
N ALA A 100 21.69 9.12 -6.18
CA ALA A 100 22.27 7.80 -6.44
C ALA A 100 22.00 7.35 -7.89
N ILE A 101 20.79 7.59 -8.39
CA ILE A 101 20.40 7.26 -9.76
C ILE A 101 21.15 8.17 -10.75
N ARG A 102 21.20 9.47 -10.49
CA ARG A 102 21.92 10.45 -11.32
C ARG A 102 23.40 10.11 -11.46
N ASP A 103 24.07 9.79 -10.36
CA ASP A 103 25.50 9.45 -10.36
C ASP A 103 25.76 8.17 -11.17
N HIS A 104 24.89 7.17 -11.05
CA HIS A 104 24.97 5.93 -11.85
C HIS A 104 24.78 6.19 -13.35
N VAL A 105 23.84 7.06 -13.73
CA VAL A 105 23.66 7.49 -15.12
C VAL A 105 24.95 8.13 -15.66
N GLU A 106 25.60 9.00 -14.88
CA GLU A 106 26.85 9.66 -15.27
C GLU A 106 27.98 8.66 -15.52
N GLU A 107 28.08 7.62 -14.68
CA GLU A 107 29.03 6.51 -14.87
C GLU A 107 28.76 5.76 -16.18
N LEU A 108 27.50 5.37 -16.43
CA LEU A 108 27.10 4.63 -17.64
C LEU A 108 27.39 5.41 -18.93
N LEU A 109 27.10 6.71 -18.96
CA LEU A 109 27.33 7.55 -20.13
C LEU A 109 28.83 7.80 -20.39
N SER A 110 29.60 8.02 -19.32
CA SER A 110 31.04 8.30 -19.40
C SER A 110 31.81 7.15 -20.06
N ALA A 111 31.30 5.92 -19.96
CA ALA A 111 31.91 4.73 -20.57
C ALA A 111 32.02 4.81 -22.11
N TYR A 112 31.19 5.64 -22.77
CA TYR A 112 31.22 5.83 -24.22
C TYR A 112 31.23 7.30 -24.65
N GLY A 113 31.44 8.24 -23.72
CA GLY A 113 31.57 9.67 -23.98
C GLY A 113 30.27 10.47 -24.04
N GLY A 114 29.17 9.94 -23.49
CA GLY A 114 27.95 10.70 -23.24
C GLY A 114 28.03 11.55 -21.97
N GLU A 115 27.09 12.48 -21.79
CA GLU A 115 27.08 13.42 -20.67
C GLU A 115 25.69 13.56 -20.00
N VAL A 116 25.67 13.71 -18.67
CA VAL A 116 24.46 14.15 -17.94
C VAL A 116 24.40 15.67 -17.94
N ILE A 117 23.22 16.22 -18.26
CA ILE A 117 22.96 17.66 -18.22
C ILE A 117 21.87 17.95 -17.18
N ASP A 118 22.24 18.73 -16.17
CA ASP A 118 21.33 19.18 -15.12
C ASP A 118 20.74 20.55 -15.48
N ILE A 119 19.41 20.61 -15.62
CA ILE A 119 18.67 21.84 -15.89
C ILE A 119 18.19 22.44 -14.56
N PRO A 120 18.39 23.74 -14.31
CA PRO A 120 17.88 24.39 -13.11
C PRO A 120 16.38 24.13 -12.92
N TYR A 121 15.98 23.63 -11.75
CA TYR A 121 14.60 23.29 -11.50
C TYR A 121 13.72 24.54 -11.53
N THR A 122 12.60 24.45 -12.26
CA THR A 122 11.67 25.57 -12.42
C THR A 122 10.84 25.74 -11.15
N TYR A 123 11.27 26.62 -10.26
CA TYR A 123 10.53 26.98 -9.05
C TYR A 123 9.60 28.16 -9.29
N ASN A 124 8.29 27.91 -9.33
CA ASN A 124 7.30 28.96 -9.10
C ASN A 124 6.06 28.44 -8.36
N ASP A 125 5.24 29.37 -7.89
CA ASP A 125 4.05 29.04 -7.08
C ASP A 125 3.02 28.21 -7.85
N LYS A 126 2.99 28.32 -9.19
CA LYS A 126 2.09 27.55 -10.03
C LYS A 126 2.52 26.08 -10.10
N VAL A 127 3.81 25.80 -10.27
CA VAL A 127 4.37 24.44 -10.24
C VAL A 127 4.13 23.79 -8.89
N LYS A 128 4.48 24.47 -7.79
CA LYS A 128 4.21 23.97 -6.43
C LYS A 128 2.74 23.63 -6.21
N LYS A 129 1.83 24.50 -6.68
CA LYS A 129 0.39 24.27 -6.58
C LYS A 129 -0.07 23.06 -7.37
N ILE A 130 0.48 22.82 -8.57
CA ILE A 130 0.16 21.65 -9.39
C ILE A 130 0.61 20.36 -8.69
N ASP A 131 1.83 20.32 -8.16
CA ASP A 131 2.35 19.16 -7.44
C ASP A 131 1.54 18.86 -6.18
N MET A 132 1.19 19.90 -5.42
CA MET A 132 0.29 19.78 -4.27
C MET A 132 -1.08 19.23 -4.69
N GLN A 133 -1.68 19.77 -5.76
CA GLN A 133 -2.97 19.29 -6.27
C GLN A 133 -2.93 17.83 -6.72
N LEU A 134 -1.82 17.37 -7.29
CA LEU A 134 -1.62 15.96 -7.65
C LEU A 134 -1.58 15.07 -6.42
N ARG A 135 -0.86 15.49 -5.37
CA ARG A 135 -0.81 14.76 -4.10
C ARG A 135 -2.19 14.69 -3.43
N GLU A 136 -2.91 15.80 -3.38
CA GLU A 136 -4.29 15.86 -2.86
C GLU A 136 -5.25 14.97 -3.65
N LYS A 137 -5.09 14.93 -4.98
CA LYS A 137 -5.88 14.04 -5.84
C LYS A 137 -5.70 12.57 -5.45
N LEU A 138 -4.51 12.14 -5.04
CA LEU A 138 -4.28 10.78 -4.55
C LEU A 138 -4.92 10.49 -3.19
N ALA A 139 -5.17 11.52 -2.38
CA ALA A 139 -5.88 11.40 -1.10
C ALA A 139 -7.40 11.37 -1.27
N MET A 140 -7.93 11.88 -2.39
CA MET A 140 -9.37 11.92 -2.66
C MET A 140 -9.98 10.50 -2.68
N PRO A 141 -11.19 10.31 -2.10
CA PRO A 141 -11.82 9.00 -1.94
C PRO A 141 -11.88 8.14 -3.21
N GLU A 142 -12.24 8.71 -4.34
CA GLU A 142 -12.40 8.00 -5.61
C GLU A 142 -11.07 7.45 -6.16
N TYR A 143 -9.97 8.19 -5.96
CA TYR A 143 -8.64 7.72 -6.36
C TYR A 143 -8.13 6.70 -5.36
N ARG A 144 -8.14 7.02 -4.06
CA ARG A 144 -7.64 6.14 -3.00
C ARG A 144 -8.32 4.77 -3.00
N ARG A 145 -9.65 4.73 -3.16
CA ARG A 145 -10.41 3.48 -3.16
C ARG A 145 -9.99 2.54 -4.29
N LYS A 146 -9.86 3.05 -5.51
CA LYS A 146 -9.47 2.26 -6.70
C LYS A 146 -8.04 1.73 -6.64
N ARG A 147 -7.14 2.45 -5.97
CA ARG A 147 -5.70 2.12 -5.89
C ARG A 147 -5.42 0.70 -5.43
N LEU A 148 -6.20 0.15 -4.50
CA LEU A 148 -5.95 -1.22 -4.00
C LEU A 148 -6.03 -2.27 -5.13
N ARG A 149 -7.06 -2.19 -5.99
CA ARG A 149 -7.21 -3.12 -7.12
C ARG A 149 -6.04 -3.01 -8.10
N GLN A 150 -5.57 -1.80 -8.35
CA GLN A 150 -4.44 -1.54 -9.23
C GLN A 150 -3.14 -2.13 -8.65
N LEU A 151 -2.88 -1.91 -7.36
CA LEU A 151 -1.72 -2.49 -6.68
C LEU A 151 -1.70 -4.02 -6.74
N ILE A 152 -2.85 -4.68 -6.53
CA ILE A 152 -2.99 -6.14 -6.65
C ILE A 152 -2.57 -6.64 -8.03
N SER A 153 -2.84 -5.86 -9.09
CA SER A 153 -2.45 -6.24 -10.46
C SER A 153 -1.01 -5.87 -10.85
N MET A 154 -0.39 -4.93 -10.12
CA MET A 154 0.89 -4.30 -10.50
C MET A 154 2.07 -4.74 -9.62
N THR A 155 1.79 -5.32 -8.46
CA THR A 155 2.81 -5.77 -7.50
C THR A 155 2.67 -7.26 -7.23
N PRO A 156 3.79 -7.99 -6.98
CA PRO A 156 3.72 -9.40 -6.58
C PRO A 156 2.92 -9.59 -5.29
N ILE A 157 3.15 -8.70 -4.31
CA ILE A 157 2.45 -8.65 -3.04
C ILE A 157 2.16 -7.19 -2.70
N VAL A 158 0.90 -6.92 -2.33
CA VAL A 158 0.51 -5.68 -1.65
C VAL A 158 0.83 -5.84 -0.17
N LYS A 159 1.80 -5.06 0.31
CA LYS A 159 2.26 -5.09 1.69
C LYS A 159 1.47 -4.12 2.54
N VAL A 160 0.77 -4.64 3.53
CA VAL A 160 -0.18 -3.88 4.34
C VAL A 160 0.30 -3.83 5.78
N MET A 161 0.50 -2.63 6.32
CA MET A 161 0.90 -2.45 7.72
C MET A 161 -0.25 -1.90 8.55
N GLU A 162 -0.37 -2.35 9.80
CA GLU A 162 -1.39 -1.85 10.71
C GLU A 162 -1.22 -0.35 11.00
N ALA A 163 -2.35 0.37 11.09
CA ALA A 163 -2.40 1.75 11.57
C ALA A 163 -3.66 1.95 12.44
N HIS A 164 -3.49 2.62 13.58
CA HIS A 164 -4.55 2.86 14.57
C HIS A 164 -4.59 4.31 15.07
N SER A 165 -3.87 5.21 14.40
CA SER A 165 -3.81 6.66 14.65
C SER A 165 -3.16 7.37 13.47
N GLY A 166 -3.34 8.69 13.35
CA GLY A 166 -2.69 9.50 12.31
C GLY A 166 -1.16 9.38 12.32
N ILE A 167 -0.52 9.27 13.50
CA ILE A 167 0.95 9.10 13.57
C ILE A 167 1.41 7.73 13.04
N THR A 168 0.68 6.65 13.37
CA THR A 168 0.97 5.33 12.78
C THR A 168 0.68 5.32 11.28
N GLY A 169 -0.34 6.04 10.82
CA GLY A 169 -0.60 6.26 9.40
C GLY A 169 0.59 6.95 8.72
N LEU A 170 1.12 8.03 9.29
CA LEU A 170 2.30 8.73 8.76
C LEU A 170 3.55 7.84 8.74
N ILE A 171 3.75 6.98 9.74
CA ILE A 171 4.83 6.00 9.73
C ILE A 171 4.68 5.06 8.52
N VAL A 172 3.50 4.47 8.32
CA VAL A 172 3.25 3.57 7.19
C VAL A 172 3.34 4.32 5.84
N GLU A 173 2.88 5.57 5.78
CA GLU A 173 2.95 6.43 4.60
C GLU A 173 4.40 6.74 4.20
N LYS A 174 5.25 7.11 5.17
CA LYS A 174 6.58 7.68 4.90
C LYS A 174 7.73 6.68 5.02
N THR A 175 7.50 5.47 5.53
CA THR A 175 8.56 4.45 5.63
C THR A 175 8.95 3.94 4.25
N VAL A 176 10.21 4.22 3.89
CA VAL A 176 10.88 3.68 2.71
C VAL A 176 12.25 3.17 3.16
N VAL A 177 12.60 1.96 2.75
CA VAL A 177 13.91 1.36 3.00
C VAL A 177 14.60 1.08 1.66
N GLU A 178 15.93 1.08 1.66
CA GLU A 178 16.72 0.63 0.52
C GLU A 178 17.29 -0.74 0.83
N ASN A 179 17.19 -1.66 -0.12
CA ASN A 179 17.77 -3.00 -0.04
C ASN A 179 18.29 -3.42 -1.42
N GLU A 180 19.58 -3.72 -1.53
CA GLU A 180 20.25 -4.15 -2.77
C GLU A 180 19.99 -3.22 -3.98
N GLY A 181 20.01 -1.92 -3.76
CA GLY A 181 19.79 -0.90 -4.79
C GLY A 181 18.32 -0.69 -5.17
N LYS A 182 17.37 -1.33 -4.47
CA LYS A 182 15.93 -1.18 -4.68
C LYS A 182 15.29 -0.50 -3.49
N LEU A 183 14.39 0.45 -3.77
CA LEU A 183 13.55 1.04 -2.74
C LEU A 183 12.36 0.14 -2.45
N ASP A 184 12.00 0.05 -1.18
CA ASP A 184 10.89 -0.76 -0.71
C ASP A 184 10.06 -0.05 0.37
N GLN A 185 8.75 -0.30 0.38
CA GLN A 185 7.81 0.41 1.26
C GLN A 185 6.52 -0.38 1.54
N PHE A 186 5.65 0.13 2.39
CA PHE A 186 4.29 -0.38 2.53
C PHE A 186 3.35 0.20 1.46
N ASP A 187 2.47 -0.63 0.93
CA ASP A 187 1.57 -0.28 -0.17
C ASP A 187 0.19 0.16 0.30
N ALA A 188 -0.27 -0.35 1.45
CA ALA A 188 -1.58 -0.05 2.03
C ALA A 188 -1.57 -0.11 3.57
N MET A 189 -2.68 0.32 4.18
CA MET A 189 -2.88 0.35 5.62
C MET A 189 -3.98 -0.60 6.07
N TRP A 190 -3.77 -1.26 7.20
CA TRP A 190 -4.74 -2.13 7.85
C TRP A 190 -5.30 -1.49 9.11
N ILE A 191 -6.61 -1.22 9.13
CA ILE A 191 -7.28 -0.70 10.32
C ILE A 191 -7.77 -1.86 11.16
N SER A 192 -6.87 -2.38 11.98
CA SER A 192 -7.12 -3.52 12.87
C SER A 192 -8.16 -3.20 13.94
N SER A 193 -9.17 -4.06 14.08
CA SER A 193 -10.10 -4.02 15.22
C SER A 193 -9.37 -4.21 16.56
N LEU A 194 -8.35 -5.08 16.59
CA LEU A 194 -7.51 -5.35 17.75
C LEU A 194 -6.68 -4.12 18.16
N CYS A 195 -5.94 -3.52 17.24
CA CYS A 195 -5.12 -2.36 17.57
C CYS A 195 -6.00 -1.16 17.96
N ASP A 196 -7.12 -0.98 17.26
CA ASP A 196 -8.04 0.12 17.52
C ASP A 196 -8.71 0.03 18.90
N SER A 197 -9.15 -1.17 19.30
CA SER A 197 -9.69 -1.41 20.64
C SER A 197 -8.61 -1.31 21.72
N THR A 198 -7.42 -1.86 21.47
CA THR A 198 -6.28 -1.81 22.41
C THR A 198 -5.83 -0.37 22.67
N ALA A 199 -5.73 0.46 21.63
CA ALA A 199 -5.40 1.88 21.74
C ALA A 199 -6.41 2.66 22.62
N LYS A 200 -7.65 2.18 22.67
CA LYS A 200 -8.73 2.72 23.51
C LYS A 200 -8.84 2.04 24.89
N GLY A 201 -7.92 1.15 25.23
CA GLY A 201 -7.95 0.38 26.49
C GLY A 201 -9.14 -0.57 26.61
N LYS A 202 -9.70 -1.01 25.48
CA LYS A 202 -10.89 -1.87 25.39
C LYS A 202 -10.53 -3.24 24.80
N PRO A 203 -11.25 -4.31 25.16
CA PRO A 203 -11.08 -5.63 24.54
C PRO A 203 -11.62 -5.66 23.10
N ASP A 204 -10.98 -6.48 22.26
CA ASP A 204 -11.40 -6.77 20.88
C ASP A 204 -12.54 -7.80 20.84
N ILE A 205 -13.75 -7.31 21.13
CA ILE A 205 -14.99 -8.10 21.17
C ILE A 205 -16.16 -7.39 20.48
N GLU A 206 -15.88 -6.58 19.46
CA GLU A 206 -16.86 -5.67 18.82
C GLU A 206 -17.44 -4.61 19.80
N LEU A 207 -16.73 -4.31 20.90
CA LEU A 207 -17.17 -3.32 21.90
C LEU A 207 -17.01 -1.86 21.43
N VAL A 208 -16.02 -1.60 20.58
CA VAL A 208 -15.80 -0.27 20.01
C VAL A 208 -16.83 -0.05 18.91
N ASP A 209 -17.67 0.96 19.08
CA ASP A 209 -18.72 1.29 18.13
C ASP A 209 -18.15 1.79 16.79
N MET A 210 -18.91 1.61 15.70
CA MET A 210 -18.46 2.01 14.36
C MET A 210 -18.19 3.49 14.22
N THR A 211 -18.91 4.37 14.92
CA THR A 211 -18.62 5.82 14.84
C THR A 211 -17.23 6.11 15.38
N SER A 212 -16.81 5.45 16.46
CA SER A 212 -15.45 5.58 16.96
C SER A 212 -14.40 5.00 16.01
N ARG A 213 -14.69 3.90 15.30
CA ARG A 213 -13.77 3.32 14.31
C ARG A 213 -13.66 4.19 13.05
N PHE A 214 -14.76 4.81 12.63
CA PHE A 214 -14.78 5.76 11.52
C PHE A 214 -13.93 7.00 11.81
N ARG A 215 -13.95 7.53 13.04
CA ARG A 215 -13.04 8.63 13.41
C ARG A 215 -11.56 8.25 13.25
N THR A 216 -11.20 7.01 13.60
CA THR A 216 -9.83 6.54 13.41
C THR A 216 -9.45 6.45 11.94
N ILE A 217 -10.41 6.07 11.07
CA ILE A 217 -10.21 6.15 9.62
C ILE A 217 -10.01 7.61 9.19
N ASP A 218 -10.86 8.54 9.63
CA ASP A 218 -10.76 9.97 9.28
C ASP A 218 -9.39 10.55 9.69
N ASP A 219 -8.95 10.31 10.94
CA ASP A 219 -7.66 10.77 11.46
C ASP A 219 -6.46 10.29 10.62
N ILE A 220 -6.55 9.07 10.05
CA ILE A 220 -5.51 8.50 9.18
C ILE A 220 -5.62 9.07 7.78
N MET A 221 -6.85 9.18 7.25
CA MET A 221 -7.12 9.64 5.90
C MET A 221 -6.72 11.10 5.67
N GLU A 222 -6.77 11.93 6.71
CA GLU A 222 -6.38 13.35 6.66
C GLU A 222 -4.87 13.54 6.38
N VAL A 223 -4.04 12.57 6.78
CA VAL A 223 -2.58 12.72 6.77
C VAL A 223 -1.85 11.71 5.87
N THR A 224 -2.58 10.89 5.12
CA THR A 224 -2.01 9.80 4.30
C THR A 224 -2.59 9.78 2.90
N THR A 225 -2.06 8.96 1.99
CA THR A 225 -2.64 8.76 0.65
C THR A 225 -2.89 7.30 0.32
N LYS A 226 -2.21 6.37 1.00
CA LYS A 226 -2.28 4.94 0.73
C LYS A 226 -3.70 4.35 0.90
N PRO A 227 -4.04 3.29 0.14
CA PRO A 227 -5.28 2.54 0.31
C PRO A 227 -5.46 2.04 1.75
N ILE A 228 -6.73 1.95 2.16
CA ILE A 228 -7.10 1.47 3.49
C ILE A 228 -7.92 0.18 3.37
N ILE A 229 -7.51 -0.84 4.10
CA ILE A 229 -8.24 -2.09 4.32
C ILE A 229 -8.76 -2.08 5.75
N PHE A 230 -10.08 -2.17 5.91
CA PHE A 230 -10.76 -2.12 7.20
C PHE A 230 -11.11 -3.52 7.70
N ASP A 231 -10.79 -3.79 8.97
CA ASP A 231 -11.26 -4.99 9.67
C ASP A 231 -12.74 -4.86 10.00
N GLY A 232 -13.60 -5.51 9.23
CA GLY A 232 -15.05 -5.46 9.39
C GLY A 232 -15.60 -6.38 10.48
N ASP A 233 -14.75 -7.06 11.25
CA ASP A 233 -15.17 -8.07 12.21
C ASP A 233 -16.11 -9.10 11.55
N THR A 234 -17.24 -9.46 12.16
CA THR A 234 -18.25 -10.33 11.52
C THR A 234 -19.14 -9.60 10.50
N GLY A 235 -18.97 -8.28 10.33
CA GLY A 235 -19.88 -7.39 9.60
C GLY A 235 -21.20 -7.10 10.33
N GLY A 236 -21.40 -7.64 11.54
CA GLY A 236 -22.62 -7.45 12.33
C GLY A 236 -23.88 -8.01 11.66
N LEU A 237 -25.02 -7.35 11.90
CA LEU A 237 -26.29 -7.68 11.22
C LEU A 237 -26.22 -7.29 9.75
N THR A 238 -26.74 -8.12 8.85
CA THR A 238 -26.72 -7.87 7.40
C THR A 238 -27.40 -6.54 7.05
N GLU A 239 -28.48 -6.19 7.75
CA GLU A 239 -29.20 -4.93 7.60
C GLU A 239 -28.36 -3.71 7.98
N HIS A 240 -27.37 -3.86 8.86
CA HIS A 240 -26.42 -2.80 9.22
C HIS A 240 -25.18 -2.81 8.31
N PHE A 241 -24.75 -4.01 7.91
CA PHE A 241 -23.59 -4.21 7.05
C PHE A 241 -23.70 -3.43 5.73
N VAL A 242 -24.87 -3.45 5.09
CA VAL A 242 -25.10 -2.72 3.82
C VAL A 242 -24.91 -1.20 3.96
N TYR A 243 -25.24 -0.60 5.11
CA TYR A 243 -24.97 0.82 5.37
C TYR A 243 -23.49 1.05 5.71
N THR A 244 -22.87 0.10 6.42
CA THR A 244 -21.43 0.15 6.73
C THR A 244 -20.59 0.16 5.45
N VAL A 245 -20.92 -0.72 4.49
CA VAL A 245 -20.30 -0.73 3.15
C VAL A 245 -20.41 0.64 2.49
N ARG A 246 -21.61 1.21 2.43
CA ARG A 246 -21.83 2.53 1.80
C ARG A 246 -21.07 3.66 2.50
N SER A 247 -20.96 3.63 3.83
CA SER A 247 -20.23 4.63 4.59
C SER A 247 -18.72 4.53 4.33
N LEU A 248 -18.14 3.34 4.45
CA LEU A 248 -16.72 3.09 4.19
C LEU A 248 -16.34 3.46 2.75
N GLU A 249 -17.17 3.07 1.79
CA GLU A 249 -16.98 3.39 0.39
C GLU A 249 -17.01 4.90 0.10
N ARG A 250 -17.88 5.66 0.80
CA ARG A 250 -17.94 7.13 0.70
C ARG A 250 -16.76 7.82 1.36
N MET A 251 -16.24 7.27 2.45
CA MET A 251 -15.03 7.76 3.10
C MET A 251 -13.79 7.55 2.21
N GLY A 252 -13.82 6.60 1.28
CA GLY A 252 -12.69 6.27 0.42
C GLY A 252 -11.86 5.09 0.92
N VAL A 253 -12.40 4.29 1.83
CA VAL A 253 -11.80 3.00 2.24
C VAL A 253 -11.81 2.09 1.02
N SER A 254 -10.74 1.35 0.79
CA SER A 254 -10.56 0.53 -0.41
C SER A 254 -11.18 -0.86 -0.27
N ALA A 255 -11.11 -1.44 0.93
CA ALA A 255 -11.68 -2.74 1.20
C ALA A 255 -12.21 -2.88 2.64
N ILE A 256 -13.20 -3.75 2.81
CA ILE A 256 -13.59 -4.31 4.11
C ILE A 256 -13.36 -5.82 4.11
N ILE A 257 -12.76 -6.34 5.18
CA ILE A 257 -12.63 -7.77 5.42
C ILE A 257 -13.66 -8.20 6.47
N ILE A 258 -14.55 -9.13 6.17
CA ILE A 258 -15.51 -9.69 7.15
C ILE A 258 -15.28 -11.18 7.37
N GLU A 259 -15.34 -11.64 8.62
CA GLU A 259 -15.07 -13.01 9.02
C GLU A 259 -16.36 -13.85 9.22
N ASP A 260 -16.27 -15.14 8.90
CA ASP A 260 -17.41 -16.06 8.92
C ASP A 260 -17.74 -16.65 10.31
N LYS A 261 -17.43 -15.91 11.39
CA LYS A 261 -17.79 -16.29 12.77
C LYS A 261 -19.18 -15.78 13.16
N LYS A 262 -19.74 -16.41 14.19
CA LYS A 262 -20.98 -16.02 14.87
C LYS A 262 -20.83 -16.03 16.38
N GLY A 263 -21.66 -15.20 17.02
CA GLY A 263 -21.67 -15.01 18.47
C GLY A 263 -20.83 -13.81 18.88
N LEU A 264 -20.58 -13.64 20.18
CA LEU A 264 -19.67 -12.60 20.66
C LEU A 264 -18.28 -12.84 20.07
N LYS A 265 -17.81 -11.89 19.26
CA LYS A 265 -16.44 -11.93 18.72
C LYS A 265 -15.46 -12.10 19.89
N LYS A 266 -14.53 -13.03 19.74
CA LYS A 266 -13.33 -13.11 20.57
C LYS A 266 -12.14 -13.26 19.64
N ASN A 267 -11.08 -12.51 19.93
CA ASN A 267 -9.88 -12.47 19.10
C ASN A 267 -9.28 -13.88 18.91
N SER A 268 -8.86 -14.20 17.69
CA SER A 268 -8.33 -15.52 17.29
C SER A 268 -7.07 -15.94 18.07
N LEU A 269 -6.39 -15.00 18.73
CA LEU A 269 -5.23 -15.23 19.58
C LEU A 269 -5.56 -15.93 20.92
N PHE A 270 -6.81 -15.90 21.41
CA PHE A 270 -7.19 -16.48 22.71
C PHE A 270 -7.59 -17.97 22.67
N GLY A 271 -7.38 -18.65 21.55
CA GLY A 271 -7.55 -20.10 21.46
C GLY A 271 -9.00 -20.61 21.48
N THR A 272 -9.17 -21.93 21.67
CA THR A 272 -10.46 -22.66 21.68
C THR A 272 -11.09 -22.75 23.07
N GLU A 273 -10.56 -22.04 24.07
CA GLU A 273 -11.02 -22.07 25.46
C GLU A 273 -12.50 -21.63 25.63
N VAL A 274 -13.06 -20.98 24.60
CA VAL A 274 -14.46 -20.60 24.51
C VAL A 274 -15.00 -21.10 23.17
N LYS A 275 -16.14 -21.79 23.18
CA LYS A 275 -16.76 -22.38 21.98
C LYS A 275 -17.12 -21.29 20.98
N GLN A 276 -16.32 -21.14 19.93
CA GLN A 276 -16.60 -20.31 18.77
C GLN A 276 -17.37 -21.12 17.72
N THR A 277 -18.24 -20.48 16.96
CA THR A 277 -19.03 -21.10 15.89
C THR A 277 -18.94 -20.29 14.61
N GLN A 278 -18.93 -20.96 13.46
CA GLN A 278 -19.04 -20.30 12.16
C GLN A 278 -20.49 -20.08 11.78
N ALA A 279 -20.72 -19.03 11.00
CA ALA A 279 -21.91 -18.91 10.17
C ALA A 279 -21.98 -20.10 9.19
N THR A 280 -23.20 -20.46 8.80
CA THR A 280 -23.34 -21.37 7.65
C THR A 280 -22.84 -20.66 6.40
N ILE A 281 -22.48 -21.45 5.39
CA ILE A 281 -22.03 -20.93 4.10
C ILE A 281 -23.11 -20.00 3.52
N GLU A 282 -24.37 -20.41 3.58
CA GLU A 282 -25.50 -19.67 3.02
C GLU A 282 -25.67 -18.30 3.66
N GLU A 283 -25.54 -18.21 5.00
CA GLU A 283 -25.72 -16.96 5.73
C GLU A 283 -24.60 -15.96 5.43
N MET A 284 -23.35 -16.43 5.38
CA MET A 284 -22.22 -15.58 5.05
C MET A 284 -22.25 -15.17 3.57
N SER A 285 -22.54 -16.10 2.66
CA SER A 285 -22.76 -15.81 1.23
C SER A 285 -23.88 -14.77 1.03
N ALA A 286 -25.00 -14.89 1.74
CA ALA A 286 -26.09 -13.92 1.67
C ALA A 286 -25.67 -12.53 2.15
N LYS A 287 -24.87 -12.44 3.23
CA LYS A 287 -24.32 -11.18 3.73
C LYS A 287 -23.35 -10.54 2.73
N ILE A 288 -22.43 -11.31 2.17
CA ILE A 288 -21.50 -10.86 1.13
C ILE A 288 -22.29 -10.31 -0.06
N ALA A 289 -23.24 -11.09 -0.59
CA ALA A 289 -24.07 -10.67 -1.73
C ALA A 289 -24.88 -9.39 -1.43
N ALA A 290 -25.41 -9.25 -0.20
CA ALA A 290 -26.10 -8.04 0.23
C ALA A 290 -25.16 -6.82 0.28
N GLY A 291 -23.95 -6.99 0.81
CA GLY A 291 -22.92 -5.96 0.80
C GLY A 291 -22.52 -5.55 -0.62
N LYS A 292 -22.26 -6.51 -1.50
CA LYS A 292 -21.92 -6.27 -2.91
C LYS A 292 -23.02 -5.50 -3.63
N LYS A 293 -24.29 -5.87 -3.41
CA LYS A 293 -25.45 -5.13 -3.95
C LYS A 293 -25.57 -3.69 -3.43
N ALA A 294 -25.04 -3.41 -2.24
CA ALA A 294 -25.11 -2.09 -1.61
C ALA A 294 -24.01 -1.12 -2.08
N GLN A 295 -22.97 -1.62 -2.76
CA GLN A 295 -21.88 -0.81 -3.28
C GLN A 295 -22.37 0.21 -4.31
N LEU A 296 -21.70 1.35 -4.36
CA LEU A 296 -21.95 2.44 -5.30
C LEU A 296 -21.04 2.36 -6.53
N THR A 297 -19.89 1.69 -6.39
CA THR A 297 -18.83 1.56 -7.39
C THR A 297 -18.22 0.17 -7.38
N ASP A 298 -17.56 -0.20 -8.49
CA ASP A 298 -16.83 -1.46 -8.62
C ASP A 298 -15.46 -1.43 -7.92
N ASP A 299 -15.02 -0.26 -7.45
CA ASP A 299 -13.69 -0.09 -6.83
C ASP A 299 -13.62 -0.67 -5.43
N PHE A 300 -14.67 -0.50 -4.61
CA PHE A 300 -14.70 -1.01 -3.23
C PHE A 300 -14.63 -2.54 -3.24
N MET A 301 -13.86 -3.12 -2.32
CA MET A 301 -13.72 -4.57 -2.20
C MET A 301 -14.37 -5.10 -0.92
N ILE A 302 -15.07 -6.23 -1.02
CA ILE A 302 -15.51 -7.03 0.13
C ILE A 302 -14.74 -8.34 0.11
N ILE A 303 -13.86 -8.53 1.10
CA ILE A 303 -13.01 -9.71 1.22
C ILE A 303 -13.58 -10.60 2.33
N ALA A 304 -13.73 -11.89 2.05
CA ALA A 304 -14.25 -12.84 3.01
C ALA A 304 -13.10 -13.52 3.77
N ARG A 305 -13.07 -13.36 5.09
CA ARG A 305 -12.13 -14.05 5.98
C ARG A 305 -12.72 -15.37 6.46
N ILE A 306 -11.96 -16.44 6.24
CA ILE A 306 -12.33 -17.82 6.55
C ILE A 306 -11.63 -18.26 7.82
N GLU A 307 -12.40 -18.64 8.84
CA GLU A 307 -11.88 -19.06 10.14
C GLU A 307 -11.83 -20.59 10.31
N SER A 308 -12.04 -21.37 9.24
CA SER A 308 -12.08 -22.84 9.27
C SER A 308 -10.83 -23.49 9.84
N LEU A 309 -9.64 -22.99 9.49
CA LEU A 309 -8.38 -23.53 10.02
C LEU A 309 -8.15 -23.10 11.47
N ILE A 310 -8.55 -21.88 11.85
CA ILE A 310 -8.53 -21.40 13.25
C ILE A 310 -9.39 -22.29 14.15
N LEU A 311 -10.53 -22.75 13.62
CA LEU A 311 -11.52 -23.58 14.33
C LEU A 311 -11.37 -25.09 14.09
N GLU A 312 -10.27 -25.51 13.47
CA GLU A 312 -9.91 -26.92 13.25
C GLU A 312 -11.00 -27.70 12.48
N LYS A 313 -11.70 -27.05 11.55
CA LYS A 313 -12.70 -27.68 10.65
C LYS A 313 -12.07 -28.48 9.51
N GLY A 314 -10.82 -28.16 9.17
CA GLY A 314 -10.06 -28.82 8.12
C GLY A 314 -10.00 -28.05 6.80
N MET A 315 -9.16 -28.54 5.90
CA MET A 315 -8.86 -27.90 4.61
C MET A 315 -10.06 -27.91 3.65
N GLU A 316 -10.81 -29.00 3.62
CA GLU A 316 -11.96 -29.15 2.72
C GLU A 316 -13.06 -28.12 3.03
N ASP A 317 -13.39 -27.91 4.32
CA ASP A 317 -14.35 -26.89 4.75
C ASP A 317 -13.86 -25.47 4.41
N ALA A 318 -12.54 -25.21 4.56
CA ALA A 318 -11.96 -23.92 4.19
C ALA A 318 -12.11 -23.63 2.69
N LEU A 319 -11.81 -24.61 1.83
CA LEU A 319 -11.93 -24.47 0.37
C LEU A 319 -13.39 -24.36 -0.08
N GLU A 320 -14.29 -25.17 0.48
CA GLU A 320 -15.73 -25.12 0.18
C GLU A 320 -16.29 -23.72 0.48
N ARG A 321 -15.95 -23.15 1.64
CA ARG A 321 -16.30 -21.78 2.02
C ARG A 321 -15.70 -20.75 1.06
N ALA A 322 -14.43 -20.89 0.71
CA ALA A 322 -13.76 -19.97 -0.20
C ALA A 322 -14.50 -19.87 -1.54
N PHE A 323 -14.75 -21.01 -2.19
CA PHE A 323 -15.45 -21.03 -3.48
C PHE A 323 -16.90 -20.53 -3.35
N ALA A 324 -17.59 -20.84 -2.27
CA ALA A 324 -18.94 -20.34 -2.03
C ALA A 324 -19.00 -18.82 -1.80
N PHE A 325 -17.99 -18.26 -1.14
CA PHE A 325 -17.89 -16.81 -0.87
C PHE A 325 -17.49 -16.04 -2.14
N VAL A 326 -16.58 -16.57 -2.96
CA VAL A 326 -16.30 -16.03 -4.30
C VAL A 326 -17.56 -16.04 -5.16
N LYS A 327 -18.29 -17.16 -5.19
CA LYS A 327 -19.57 -17.26 -5.93
C LYS A 327 -20.62 -16.26 -5.44
N ALA A 328 -20.60 -15.91 -4.17
CA ALA A 328 -21.47 -14.89 -3.59
C ALA A 328 -21.05 -13.45 -3.92
N GLY A 329 -19.87 -13.27 -4.51
CA GLY A 329 -19.34 -11.99 -4.97
C GLY A 329 -18.21 -11.42 -4.14
N ALA A 330 -17.58 -12.19 -3.22
CA ALA A 330 -16.39 -11.72 -2.53
C ALA A 330 -15.28 -11.38 -3.53
N ASP A 331 -14.67 -10.21 -3.37
CA ASP A 331 -13.58 -9.71 -4.23
C ASP A 331 -12.22 -10.30 -3.84
N GLY A 332 -12.16 -11.11 -2.79
CA GLY A 332 -10.95 -11.72 -2.29
C GLY A 332 -11.24 -12.66 -1.13
N ILE A 333 -10.32 -13.57 -0.86
CA ILE A 333 -10.39 -14.52 0.25
C ILE A 333 -9.22 -14.27 1.19
N MET A 334 -9.52 -14.07 2.47
CA MET A 334 -8.51 -14.10 3.52
C MET A 334 -8.54 -15.46 4.21
N ILE A 335 -7.45 -16.22 4.13
CA ILE A 335 -7.28 -17.45 4.89
C ILE A 335 -6.41 -17.18 6.11
N HIS A 336 -6.80 -17.72 7.27
CA HIS A 336 -6.10 -17.47 8.53
C HIS A 336 -5.74 -18.74 9.29
N SER A 337 -4.58 -18.71 9.94
CA SER A 337 -4.06 -19.78 10.77
C SER A 337 -3.39 -19.21 12.03
N ARG A 338 -3.45 -19.98 13.11
CA ARG A 338 -2.73 -19.73 14.37
C ARG A 338 -1.49 -20.61 14.55
N LYS A 339 -1.19 -21.50 13.59
CA LYS A 339 0.00 -22.34 13.63
C LYS A 339 1.24 -21.50 13.33
N LYS A 340 2.38 -21.95 13.87
CA LYS A 340 3.69 -21.34 13.59
C LYS A 340 4.27 -21.77 12.24
N ASP A 341 3.86 -22.94 11.78
CA ASP A 341 4.24 -23.49 10.49
C ASP A 341 3.30 -22.95 9.39
N PRO A 342 3.81 -22.34 8.32
CA PRO A 342 2.99 -21.83 7.22
C PRO A 342 2.36 -22.92 6.34
N ALA A 343 2.75 -24.21 6.48
CA ALA A 343 2.38 -25.27 5.55
C ALA A 343 0.88 -25.37 5.22
N GLU A 344 -0.02 -25.22 6.21
CA GLU A 344 -1.47 -25.30 5.95
C GLU A 344 -2.02 -24.06 5.21
N ILE A 345 -1.36 -22.91 5.32
CA ILE A 345 -1.71 -21.73 4.53
C ILE A 345 -1.26 -21.95 3.08
N LEU A 346 -0.04 -22.44 2.88
CA LEU A 346 0.48 -22.73 1.53
C LEU A 346 -0.35 -23.80 0.82
N GLU A 347 -0.72 -24.87 1.52
CA GLU A 347 -1.61 -25.91 0.99
C GLU A 347 -2.97 -25.35 0.56
N PHE A 348 -3.57 -24.46 1.36
CA PHE A 348 -4.81 -23.79 0.98
C PHE A 348 -4.62 -22.95 -0.29
N CYS A 349 -3.55 -22.15 -0.34
CA CYS A 349 -3.26 -21.26 -1.47
C CYS A 349 -3.09 -22.05 -2.77
N ASP A 350 -2.27 -23.11 -2.76
CA ASP A 350 -2.03 -23.97 -3.93
C ASP A 350 -3.33 -24.61 -4.43
N LYS A 351 -4.09 -25.25 -3.53
CA LYS A 351 -5.37 -25.90 -3.88
C LYS A 351 -6.43 -24.92 -4.36
N PHE A 352 -6.47 -23.72 -3.79
CA PHE A 352 -7.39 -22.68 -4.26
C PHE A 352 -6.99 -22.23 -5.68
N ARG A 353 -5.70 -22.05 -5.94
CA ARG A 353 -5.15 -21.63 -7.25
C ARG A 353 -5.29 -22.68 -8.36
N GLU A 354 -5.40 -23.96 -8.02
CA GLU A 354 -5.76 -25.01 -8.99
C GLU A 354 -7.13 -24.77 -9.65
N VAL A 355 -8.04 -24.06 -8.98
CA VAL A 355 -9.42 -23.81 -9.45
C VAL A 355 -9.68 -22.34 -9.77
N ASP A 356 -9.22 -21.42 -8.92
CA ASP A 356 -9.39 -19.97 -9.08
C ASP A 356 -8.03 -19.27 -9.15
N THR A 357 -7.67 -18.85 -10.36
CA THR A 357 -6.39 -18.21 -10.66
C THR A 357 -6.40 -16.69 -10.53
N VAL A 358 -7.55 -16.07 -10.23
CA VAL A 358 -7.73 -14.61 -10.35
C VAL A 358 -8.14 -13.94 -9.05
N THR A 359 -8.93 -14.61 -8.21
CA THR A 359 -9.42 -14.03 -6.96
C THR A 359 -8.26 -13.77 -6.00
N PRO A 360 -8.07 -12.53 -5.51
CA PRO A 360 -7.01 -12.20 -4.57
C PRO A 360 -7.04 -13.05 -3.30
N ILE A 361 -5.88 -13.56 -2.90
CA ILE A 361 -5.68 -14.21 -1.60
C ILE A 361 -4.98 -13.24 -0.65
N VAL A 362 -5.52 -13.13 0.57
CA VAL A 362 -4.97 -12.35 1.68
C VAL A 362 -4.50 -13.27 2.79
N VAL A 363 -3.32 -13.02 3.34
CA VAL A 363 -2.77 -13.76 4.49
C VAL A 363 -2.24 -12.83 5.58
N VAL A 364 -2.17 -13.35 6.81
CA VAL A 364 -1.74 -12.60 8.00
C VAL A 364 -0.68 -13.41 8.75
N PRO A 365 0.61 -13.26 8.43
CA PRO A 365 1.71 -14.06 9.00
C PRO A 365 2.11 -13.63 10.42
N SER A 366 1.13 -13.31 11.28
CA SER A 366 1.41 -12.95 12.68
C SER A 366 1.95 -14.12 13.51
N SER A 367 1.48 -15.35 13.23
CA SER A 367 1.87 -16.58 13.94
C SER A 367 2.95 -17.36 13.20
N PHE A 368 2.86 -17.42 11.86
CA PHE A 368 3.80 -18.09 10.96
C PHE A 368 4.78 -17.08 10.34
N ASN A 369 5.38 -16.26 11.18
CA ASN A 369 6.19 -15.09 10.80
C ASN A 369 7.60 -15.39 10.24
N ILE A 370 7.89 -16.65 9.95
CA ILE A 370 9.18 -17.08 9.39
C ILE A 370 9.21 -17.02 7.86
N ILE A 371 8.03 -17.01 7.23
CA ILE A 371 7.89 -17.01 5.78
C ILE A 371 8.00 -15.59 5.21
N THR A 372 8.64 -15.47 4.06
CA THR A 372 8.82 -14.22 3.33
C THR A 372 7.64 -13.93 2.39
N GLU A 373 7.53 -12.67 1.97
CA GLU A 373 6.52 -12.24 0.98
C GLU A 373 6.74 -12.91 -0.37
N ASP A 374 7.98 -13.09 -0.80
CA ASP A 374 8.32 -13.77 -2.06
C ASP A 374 7.90 -15.25 -2.04
N GLU A 375 8.12 -15.95 -0.92
CA GLU A 375 7.63 -17.31 -0.74
C GLU A 375 6.10 -17.35 -0.82
N LEU A 376 5.39 -16.46 -0.12
CA LEU A 376 3.92 -16.37 -0.20
C LEU A 376 3.44 -16.05 -1.62
N ALA A 377 4.11 -15.15 -2.34
CA ALA A 377 3.80 -14.80 -3.72
C ALA A 377 3.92 -16.00 -4.66
N SER A 378 4.93 -16.86 -4.45
CA SER A 378 5.13 -18.08 -5.25
C SER A 378 3.98 -19.09 -5.12
N HIS A 379 3.22 -19.03 -4.03
CA HIS A 379 2.00 -19.80 -3.78
C HIS A 379 0.71 -19.03 -4.18
N GLY A 380 0.84 -17.90 -4.88
CA GLY A 380 -0.30 -17.14 -5.42
C GLY A 380 -1.01 -16.23 -4.43
N VAL A 381 -0.40 -15.91 -3.29
CA VAL A 381 -0.86 -14.84 -2.38
C VAL A 381 -0.72 -13.48 -3.06
N ASN A 382 -1.65 -12.55 -2.79
CA ASN A 382 -1.63 -11.21 -3.36
C ASN A 382 -1.48 -10.10 -2.32
N ILE A 383 -1.95 -10.33 -1.08
CA ILE A 383 -1.93 -9.33 -0.02
C ILE A 383 -1.39 -9.95 1.26
N VAL A 384 -0.40 -9.30 1.87
CA VAL A 384 0.17 -9.69 3.16
C VAL A 384 -0.08 -8.59 4.17
N ILE A 385 -0.77 -8.93 5.27
CA ILE A 385 -1.09 -7.97 6.34
C ILE A 385 -0.24 -8.22 7.58
N TYR A 386 0.56 -7.22 7.95
CA TYR A 386 1.22 -7.12 9.25
C TYR A 386 0.28 -6.45 10.26
N ALA A 387 -0.50 -7.29 10.94
CA ALA A 387 -1.74 -6.86 11.60
C ALA A 387 -1.62 -6.14 12.95
N ASN A 388 -0.50 -6.22 13.68
CA ASN A 388 -0.39 -5.67 15.05
C ASN A 388 1.05 -5.35 15.51
N GLN A 389 2.00 -5.28 14.59
CA GLN A 389 3.42 -5.17 14.87
C GLN A 389 3.79 -3.82 15.48
N LEU A 390 3.23 -2.71 15.00
CA LEU A 390 3.50 -1.37 15.56
C LEU A 390 3.00 -1.25 17.00
N THR A 391 1.77 -1.69 17.28
CA THR A 391 1.21 -1.75 18.64
C THR A 391 2.11 -2.57 19.58
N ARG A 392 2.54 -3.77 19.13
CA ARG A 392 3.41 -4.66 19.92
C ARG A 392 4.82 -4.11 20.12
N ALA A 393 5.32 -3.28 19.19
CA ALA A 393 6.60 -2.60 19.33
C ALA A 393 6.52 -1.43 20.30
N ALA A 394 5.44 -0.64 20.24
CA ALA A 394 5.24 0.53 21.07
C ALA A 394 5.03 0.18 22.56
N PHE A 395 4.25 -0.88 22.84
CA PHE A 395 3.88 -1.26 24.20
C PHE A 395 5.08 -1.44 25.16
N PRO A 396 6.08 -2.30 24.89
CA PRO A 396 7.22 -2.48 25.79
C PRO A 396 8.07 -1.21 25.93
N ALA A 397 8.18 -0.38 24.88
CA ALA A 397 8.93 0.87 24.93
C ALA A 397 8.25 1.91 25.85
N MET A 398 6.93 2.04 25.74
CA MET A 398 6.13 2.90 26.62
C MET A 398 6.17 2.40 28.07
N GLN A 399 5.98 1.10 28.28
CA GLN A 399 6.03 0.50 29.61
C GLN A 399 7.39 0.71 30.26
N LYS A 400 8.48 0.40 29.55
CA LYS A 400 9.84 0.53 30.06
C LYS A 400 10.20 1.98 30.40
N THR A 401 9.69 2.93 29.63
CA THR A 401 9.84 4.37 29.89
C THR A 401 9.14 4.78 31.19
N ALA A 402 7.89 4.35 31.40
CA ALA A 402 7.18 4.62 32.63
C ALA A 402 7.88 4.00 33.86
N GLU A 403 8.34 2.75 33.75
CA GLU A 403 9.07 2.06 34.81
C GLU A 403 10.37 2.78 35.20
N ASP A 404 11.16 3.22 34.21
CA ASP A 404 12.43 3.90 34.47
C ASP A 404 12.21 5.28 35.10
N ILE A 405 11.20 6.04 34.69
CA ILE A 405 10.86 7.33 35.34
C ILE A 405 10.50 7.11 36.81
N LEU A 406 9.71 6.08 37.12
CA LEU A 406 9.36 5.74 38.51
C LEU A 406 10.58 5.29 39.32
N LYS A 407 11.50 4.55 38.70
CA LYS A 407 12.72 4.05 39.35
C LYS A 407 13.74 5.16 39.65
N TYR A 408 13.94 6.08 38.72
CA TYR A 408 14.97 7.12 38.83
C TYR A 408 14.43 8.47 39.32
N HIS A 409 13.10 8.62 39.40
CA HIS A 409 12.41 9.85 39.81
C HIS A 409 12.77 11.09 38.97
N ARG A 410 13.18 10.88 37.71
CA ARG A 410 13.49 11.90 36.70
C ARG A 410 13.50 11.29 35.30
N ALA A 411 13.50 12.14 34.27
CA ALA A 411 13.48 11.71 32.87
C ALA A 411 14.87 11.47 32.24
N LYS A 412 15.96 11.90 32.88
CA LYS A 412 17.31 11.94 32.29
C LYS A 412 17.73 10.61 31.63
N GLU A 413 17.60 9.50 32.34
CA GLU A 413 17.99 8.17 31.87
C GLU A 413 17.16 7.69 30.67
N VAL A 414 15.95 8.23 30.53
CA VAL A 414 15.03 7.91 29.44
C VAL A 414 15.30 8.84 28.25
N ASP A 415 15.53 10.13 28.48
CA ASP A 415 15.81 11.11 27.42
C ASP A 415 16.98 10.69 26.51
N ASP A 416 18.00 10.03 27.07
CA ASP A 416 19.17 9.53 26.33
C ASP A 416 18.81 8.50 25.23
N ARG A 417 17.64 7.84 25.32
CA ARG A 417 17.17 6.84 24.33
C ARG A 417 15.90 7.27 23.57
N LEU A 418 15.28 8.39 23.91
CA LEU A 418 14.09 8.88 23.22
C LEU A 418 14.48 9.72 22.00
N MET A 419 13.68 9.61 20.95
CA MET A 419 13.76 10.55 19.84
C MET A 419 13.34 11.94 20.32
N PRO A 420 14.09 13.01 20.00
CA PRO A 420 13.67 14.36 20.30
C PRO A 420 12.30 14.67 19.70
N ILE A 421 11.41 15.30 20.45
CA ILE A 421 10.05 15.63 19.98
C ILE A 421 10.03 16.42 18.67
N LYS A 422 11.06 17.27 18.45
CA LYS A 422 11.24 18.03 17.21
C LYS A 422 11.40 17.16 15.97
N GLN A 423 11.95 15.94 16.11
CA GLN A 423 12.09 14.99 15.01
C GLN A 423 10.82 14.15 14.78
N ILE A 424 9.98 14.02 15.81
CA ILE A 424 8.68 13.33 15.66
C ILE A 424 7.72 14.23 14.90
N ILE A 425 7.64 15.52 15.26
CA ILE A 425 6.73 16.46 14.60
C ILE A 425 7.09 16.74 13.14
N THR A 426 8.34 16.51 12.70
CA THR A 426 8.71 16.61 11.27
C THR A 426 8.07 15.54 10.39
N LEU A 427 7.45 14.52 10.98
CA LEU A 427 6.58 13.60 10.22
C LEU A 427 5.27 14.25 9.80
N ILE A 428 4.84 15.34 10.42
CA ILE A 428 3.62 16.07 10.08
C ILE A 428 3.99 17.11 9.02
N ASP A 429 3.30 17.08 7.88
CA ASP A 429 3.54 18.05 6.81
C ASP A 429 2.99 19.43 7.20
N GLU A 430 3.73 20.49 6.85
CA GLU A 430 3.23 21.87 6.91
C GLU A 430 2.42 22.14 5.62
N LEU A 431 1.17 22.59 5.76
CA LEU A 431 0.24 22.86 4.64
C LEU A 431 0.42 24.27 4.06
#